data_AF-A0A7V3NA78-F1
#
_entry.id   AF-A0A7V3NA78-F1
#
_cell.length_a   1.000
_cell.length_b   1.000
_cell.length_c   1.000
_cell.angle_alpha   90.00
_cell.angle_beta   90.00
_cell.angle_gamma   90.00
#
_symmetry.space_group_name_H-M   'P 1'
#
loop_
_entity.id
_entity.type
_entity.pdbx_description
1 polymer ?
#
loop_
_entity_poly.entity_id
_entity_poly.type
_entity_poly.pdbx_seq_one_letter_code
_entity_poly.pdbx_strand_id
1 'polypeptide(L)'
;MAAPPPVAAIPRRKVPRFITSEPSACHLPVTADGKLPELKLGESEGRPADKPAHPRGMHPLVLFGLLAASLCASLLLIFAPLDSTAPARIQQRQQARRVIETEYFRELDEGVPPRPYQLLLREAKLAHSRGDFQRERQMYRRVLDLLRAYPKPEKGITGSPERDEELERQLIILLSQ
;
A
#
# COMPACT_ATOMS: atom_id res chain seq x y z
N MET A 1 54.93 30.76 26.12
CA MET A 1 55.09 29.56 25.27
C MET A 1 53.99 28.58 25.65
N ALA A 2 52.92 28.53 24.86
CA ALA A 2 51.74 27.70 25.11
C ALA A 2 51.93 26.32 24.45
N ALA A 3 51.56 25.25 25.17
CA ALA A 3 51.59 23.87 24.70
C ALA A 3 50.51 23.60 23.63
N PRO A 4 50.76 22.70 22.66
CA PRO A 4 49.78 22.36 21.62
C PRO A 4 48.61 21.50 22.18
N PRO A 5 47.40 21.61 21.60
CA PRO A 5 46.21 20.90 22.07
C PRO A 5 46.19 19.41 21.68
N PRO A 6 45.40 18.56 22.39
CA PRO A 6 45.37 17.11 22.20
C PRO A 6 44.67 16.70 20.88
N VAL A 7 45.23 15.66 20.25
CA VAL A 7 44.81 15.12 18.94
C VAL A 7 43.44 14.42 19.06
N ALA A 8 42.49 14.80 18.22
CA ALA A 8 41.16 14.20 18.13
C ALA A 8 41.20 12.78 17.54
N ALA A 9 40.49 11.84 18.19
CA ALA A 9 40.41 10.44 17.77
C ALA A 9 39.48 10.26 16.55
N ILE A 10 40.00 9.66 15.47
CA ILE A 10 39.25 9.36 14.24
C ILE A 10 38.47 8.04 14.41
N PRO A 11 37.17 7.97 14.08
CA PRO A 11 36.39 6.73 14.21
C PRO A 11 36.78 5.71 13.13
N ARG A 12 37.12 4.48 13.56
CA ARG A 12 37.51 3.38 12.68
C ARG A 12 36.28 2.74 12.02
N ARG A 13 36.18 2.85 10.70
CA ARG A 13 35.16 2.20 9.87
C ARG A 13 35.41 0.68 9.83
N LYS A 14 34.44 -0.12 10.26
CA LYS A 14 34.48 -1.59 10.17
C LYS A 14 34.06 -2.02 8.76
N VAL A 15 34.99 -2.57 8.00
CA VAL A 15 34.75 -3.15 6.67
C VAL A 15 34.89 -4.67 6.79
N PRO A 16 33.95 -5.47 6.26
CA PRO A 16 34.07 -6.92 6.27
C PRO A 16 35.31 -7.34 5.48
N ARG A 17 36.14 -8.18 6.08
CA ARG A 17 37.33 -8.76 5.45
C ARG A 17 37.00 -10.14 4.90
N PHE A 18 37.42 -10.38 3.68
CA PHE A 18 37.30 -11.66 2.99
C PHE A 18 38.17 -12.69 3.72
N ILE A 19 37.57 -13.77 4.22
CA ILE A 19 38.32 -14.91 4.77
C ILE A 19 38.50 -15.89 3.61
N THR A 20 39.69 -15.88 3.03
CA THR A 20 40.10 -16.89 2.05
C THR A 20 40.37 -18.18 2.83
N SER A 21 39.52 -19.19 2.67
CA SER A 21 39.84 -20.54 3.12
C SER A 21 41.08 -21.02 2.35
N GLU A 22 42.16 -21.30 3.08
CA GLU A 22 43.37 -21.88 2.51
C GLU A 22 43.00 -23.17 1.76
N PRO A 23 43.50 -23.39 0.53
CA PRO A 23 43.46 -24.71 -0.05
C PRO A 23 44.34 -25.60 0.83
N SER A 24 43.73 -26.52 1.56
CA SER A 24 44.50 -27.54 2.28
C SER A 24 45.41 -28.24 1.29
N ALA A 25 46.70 -27.97 1.38
CA ALA A 25 47.72 -28.67 0.64
C ALA A 25 47.70 -30.13 1.11
N CYS A 26 47.00 -30.98 0.37
CA CYS A 26 47.02 -32.42 0.60
C CYS A 26 48.36 -32.95 0.06
N HIS A 27 49.41 -32.79 0.86
CA HIS A 27 50.73 -33.33 0.57
C HIS A 27 50.91 -34.62 1.37
N LEU A 28 50.34 -35.71 0.88
CA LEU A 28 50.61 -37.06 1.39
C LEU A 28 51.96 -37.52 0.82
N PRO A 29 52.99 -37.81 1.65
CA PRO A 29 54.24 -38.32 1.13
C PRO A 29 54.01 -39.72 0.54
N VAL A 30 54.17 -39.83 -0.76
CA VAL A 30 54.21 -41.11 -1.47
C VAL A 30 55.54 -41.77 -1.10
N THR A 31 55.48 -42.92 -0.43
CA THR A 31 56.66 -43.74 -0.17
C THR A 31 57.20 -44.30 -1.49
N ALA A 32 58.52 -44.42 -1.59
CA ALA A 32 59.26 -44.65 -2.84
C ALA A 32 58.93 -45.95 -3.60
N ASP A 33 58.11 -46.84 -3.06
CA ASP A 33 57.75 -48.14 -3.66
C ASP A 33 56.31 -48.21 -4.22
N GLY A 34 55.58 -47.09 -4.28
CA GLY A 34 54.28 -47.04 -4.98
C GLY A 34 53.16 -47.91 -4.38
N LYS A 35 53.31 -48.37 -3.14
CA LYS A 35 52.26 -49.09 -2.40
C LYS A 35 51.59 -48.17 -1.36
N LEU A 36 50.26 -48.17 -1.36
CA LEU A 36 49.44 -47.44 -0.38
C LEU A 36 49.72 -47.98 1.04
N PRO A 37 49.84 -47.11 2.07
CA PRO A 37 50.01 -47.57 3.44
C PRO A 37 48.75 -48.31 3.90
N GLU A 38 48.92 -49.49 4.48
CA GLU A 38 47.82 -50.28 5.01
C GLU A 38 47.13 -49.51 6.16
N LEU A 39 45.85 -49.19 5.94
CA LEU A 39 44.94 -48.62 6.93
C LEU A 39 44.69 -49.67 8.02
N LYS A 40 45.47 -49.62 9.11
CA LYS A 40 45.12 -50.30 10.35
C LYS A 40 44.03 -49.49 11.03
N LEU A 41 42.77 -49.96 10.94
CA LEU A 41 41.71 -49.46 11.81
C LEU A 41 42.13 -49.74 13.25
N GLY A 42 42.46 -48.68 13.98
CA GLY A 42 42.49 -48.73 15.44
C GLY A 42 41.07 -48.91 15.93
N GLU A 43 40.70 -50.15 16.24
CA GLU A 43 39.57 -50.45 17.12
C GLU A 43 39.93 -49.89 18.50
N SER A 44 39.53 -48.65 18.76
CA SER A 44 39.57 -48.05 20.08
C SER A 44 38.21 -48.24 20.75
N GLU A 45 38.08 -49.33 21.50
CA GLU A 45 37.20 -49.34 22.66
C GLU A 45 37.63 -48.20 23.60
N GLY A 46 36.68 -47.34 23.97
CA GLY A 46 36.81 -46.50 25.16
C GLY A 46 36.85 -44.97 24.94
N ARG A 47 35.77 -44.38 24.41
CA ARG A 47 35.17 -43.16 25.00
C ARG A 47 33.73 -42.94 24.47
N PRO A 48 32.68 -43.00 25.30
CA PRO A 48 31.34 -42.65 24.88
C PRO A 48 31.09 -41.16 25.14
N ALA A 49 30.85 -40.38 24.10
CA ALA A 49 29.96 -39.21 24.09
C ALA A 49 30.26 -38.31 22.89
N ASP A 50 29.73 -38.68 21.73
CA ASP A 50 29.18 -37.66 20.83
C ASP A 50 27.82 -38.16 20.36
N LYS A 51 26.77 -37.52 20.88
CA LYS A 51 25.39 -37.79 20.49
C LYS A 51 25.26 -37.42 19.01
N PRO A 52 24.69 -38.28 18.15
CA PRO A 52 24.31 -37.82 16.82
C PRO A 52 23.30 -36.68 17.01
N ALA A 53 23.59 -35.51 16.44
CA ALA A 53 22.63 -34.42 16.36
C ALA A 53 21.42 -34.96 15.59
N HIS A 54 20.37 -35.32 16.33
CA HIS A 54 19.07 -35.61 15.75
C HIS A 54 18.72 -34.43 14.82
N PRO A 55 18.42 -34.64 13.53
CA PRO A 55 17.69 -33.63 12.80
C PRO A 55 16.38 -33.51 13.58
N ARG A 56 16.19 -32.38 14.27
CA ARG A 56 14.98 -32.10 15.03
C ARG A 56 13.83 -32.22 14.05
N GLY A 57 13.16 -33.37 14.06
CA GLY A 57 12.01 -33.62 13.22
C GLY A 57 10.98 -32.55 13.55
N MET A 58 10.69 -31.67 12.59
CA MET A 58 9.61 -30.71 12.75
C MET A 58 8.34 -31.51 13.03
N HIS A 59 7.69 -31.21 14.14
CA HIS A 59 6.49 -31.92 14.55
C HIS A 59 5.43 -31.80 13.44
N PRO A 60 4.82 -32.89 12.98
CA PRO A 60 3.92 -32.87 11.82
C PRO A 60 2.73 -31.91 11.98
N LEU A 61 2.31 -31.63 13.22
CA LEU A 61 1.31 -30.60 13.53
C LEU A 61 1.78 -29.17 13.20
N VAL A 62 3.08 -28.88 13.32
CA VAL A 62 3.63 -27.57 12.97
C VAL A 62 3.59 -27.36 11.46
N LEU A 63 3.88 -28.41 10.69
CA LEU A 63 3.74 -28.39 9.22
C LEU A 63 2.28 -28.18 8.81
N PHE A 64 1.35 -28.91 9.42
CA PHE A 64 -0.08 -28.73 9.18
C PHE A 64 -0.57 -27.33 9.59
N GLY A 65 -0.11 -26.82 10.73
CA GLY A 65 -0.45 -25.49 11.21
C GLY A 65 0.07 -24.38 10.29
N LEU A 66 1.30 -24.50 9.80
CA LEU A 66 1.88 -23.57 8.83
C LEU A 66 1.10 -23.58 7.51
N LEU A 67 0.73 -24.77 7.02
CA LEU A 67 -0.04 -24.95 5.80
C LEU A 67 -1.44 -24.32 5.94
N ALA A 68 -2.13 -24.60 7.05
CA ALA A 68 -3.44 -24.03 7.35
C ALA A 68 -3.37 -22.50 7.49
N ALA A 69 -2.34 -21.97 8.17
CA ALA A 69 -2.13 -20.53 8.28
C ALA A 69 -1.89 -19.86 6.92
N SER A 70 -1.10 -20.49 6.04
CA SER A 70 -0.90 -20.02 4.66
C SER A 70 -2.21 -19.96 3.89
N LEU A 71 -3.04 -21.00 4.02
CA LEU A 71 -4.31 -21.10 3.30
C LEU A 71 -5.33 -20.08 3.83
N CYS A 72 -5.40 -19.90 5.15
CA CYS A 72 -6.19 -18.85 5.79
C CYS A 72 -5.72 -17.44 5.38
N ALA A 73 -4.42 -17.19 5.28
CA ALA A 73 -3.87 -15.92 4.83
C ALA A 73 -4.25 -15.64 3.36
N SER A 74 -4.19 -16.64 2.49
CA SER A 74 -4.66 -16.53 1.10
C SER A 74 -6.15 -16.22 1.01
N LEU A 75 -6.99 -16.89 1.81
CA LEU A 75 -8.42 -16.60 1.89
C LEU A 75 -8.68 -15.19 2.44
N LEU A 76 -7.95 -14.77 3.47
CA LEU A 76 -8.03 -13.40 4.01
C LEU A 76 -7.72 -12.35 2.96
N LEU A 77 -6.70 -12.57 2.13
CA LEU A 77 -6.35 -11.63 1.05
C LEU A 77 -7.42 -11.55 -0.05
N ILE A 78 -8.19 -12.61 -0.27
CA ILE A 78 -9.31 -12.60 -1.22
C ILE A 78 -10.47 -11.73 -0.71
N PHE A 79 -10.73 -11.75 0.60
CA PHE A 79 -11.82 -10.99 1.21
C PHE A 79 -11.39 -9.60 1.72
N ALA A 80 -10.10 -9.38 1.92
CA ALA A 80 -9.57 -8.07 2.25
C ALA A 80 -9.60 -7.19 0.99
N PRO A 81 -10.32 -6.06 0.99
CA PRO A 81 -10.21 -5.10 -0.10
C PRO A 81 -8.78 -4.52 -0.06
N LEU A 82 -7.90 -4.99 -0.96
CA LEU A 82 -6.53 -4.47 -1.12
C LEU A 82 -6.49 -3.05 -1.72
N ASP A 83 -7.63 -2.50 -2.11
CA ASP A 83 -7.73 -1.13 -2.63
C ASP A 83 -7.68 -0.12 -1.48
N SER A 84 -6.50 0.17 -0.95
CA SER A 84 -6.27 1.24 0.03
C SER A 84 -6.60 2.64 -0.51
N THR A 85 -6.76 2.80 -1.83
CA THR A 85 -7.17 4.06 -2.49
C THR A 85 -8.69 4.16 -2.72
N ALA A 86 -9.42 3.04 -2.71
CA ALA A 86 -10.87 3.03 -2.84
C ALA A 86 -11.61 3.72 -1.67
N PRO A 87 -11.28 3.52 -0.38
CA PRO A 87 -12.00 4.17 0.70
C PRO A 87 -11.85 5.70 0.63
N ALA A 88 -10.67 6.21 0.28
CA ALA A 88 -10.43 7.64 0.14
C ALA A 88 -11.25 8.27 -1.00
N ARG A 89 -11.30 7.63 -2.18
CA ARG A 89 -12.10 8.12 -3.32
C ARG A 89 -13.61 8.05 -3.05
N ILE A 90 -14.07 6.98 -2.40
CA ILE A 90 -15.48 6.84 -2.02
C ILE A 90 -15.86 7.92 -1.00
N GLN A 91 -15.02 8.17 0.00
CA GLN A 91 -15.23 9.22 1.00
C GLN A 91 -15.24 10.61 0.37
N GLN A 92 -14.28 10.93 -0.51
CA GLN A 92 -14.25 12.21 -1.24
C GLN A 92 -15.53 12.44 -2.05
N ARG A 93 -16.06 11.41 -2.71
CA ARG A 93 -17.32 11.50 -3.47
C ARG A 93 -18.53 11.72 -2.57
N GLN A 94 -18.60 11.01 -1.45
CA GLN A 94 -19.66 11.21 -0.47
C GLN A 94 -19.60 12.61 0.15
N GLN A 95 -18.40 13.12 0.40
CA GLN A 95 -18.20 14.48 0.88
C GLN A 95 -18.63 15.51 -0.16
N ALA A 96 -18.24 15.35 -1.42
CA ALA A 96 -18.67 16.23 -2.51
C ALA A 96 -20.20 16.30 -2.64
N ARG A 97 -20.88 15.15 -2.53
CA ARG A 97 -22.36 15.10 -2.50
C ARG A 97 -22.94 15.85 -1.32
N ARG A 98 -22.36 15.67 -0.11
CA ARG A 98 -22.83 16.37 1.09
C ARG A 98 -22.68 17.88 0.96
N VAL A 99 -21.55 18.36 0.44
CA VAL A 99 -21.31 19.79 0.21
C VAL A 99 -22.34 20.36 -0.77
N ILE A 100 -22.56 19.65 -1.90
CA ILE A 100 -23.59 20.05 -2.87
C ILE A 100 -24.96 20.12 -2.18
N GLU A 101 -25.27 19.16 -1.32
CA GLU A 101 -26.56 19.11 -0.65
C GLU A 101 -26.77 20.24 0.35
N THR A 102 -25.77 20.51 1.18
CA THR A 102 -25.87 21.51 2.25
C THR A 102 -25.85 22.93 1.73
N GLU A 103 -25.08 23.20 0.66
CA GLU A 103 -24.86 24.57 0.20
C GLU A 103 -25.86 24.99 -0.89
N TYR A 104 -26.28 24.07 -1.77
CA TYR A 104 -27.02 24.43 -2.98
C TYR A 104 -28.52 24.05 -2.93
N PHE A 105 -28.93 23.18 -2.00
CA PHE A 105 -30.36 22.93 -1.75
C PHE A 105 -30.95 23.82 -0.63
N ARG A 106 -30.14 24.49 0.18
CA ARG A 106 -30.63 25.32 1.30
C ARG A 106 -31.57 26.44 0.85
N GLU A 107 -31.34 27.01 -0.33
CA GLU A 107 -32.17 28.09 -0.90
C GLU A 107 -33.55 27.60 -1.40
N LEU A 108 -33.79 26.28 -1.52
CA LEU A 108 -35.13 25.75 -1.86
C LEU A 108 -36.10 25.80 -0.67
N ASP A 109 -35.58 25.71 0.55
CA ASP A 109 -36.40 25.68 1.76
C ASP A 109 -36.96 27.08 2.09
N GLU A 110 -36.37 28.14 1.55
CA GLU A 110 -36.75 29.53 1.78
C GLU A 110 -37.92 30.02 0.90
N GLY A 111 -38.62 29.12 0.20
CA GLY A 111 -39.79 29.44 -0.63
C GLY A 111 -39.47 30.19 -1.92
N VAL A 112 -38.19 30.28 -2.28
CA VAL A 112 -37.72 30.83 -3.56
C VAL A 112 -37.99 29.79 -4.66
N PRO A 113 -38.49 30.20 -5.85
CA PRO A 113 -38.69 29.27 -6.96
C PRO A 113 -37.35 28.59 -7.32
N PRO A 114 -37.35 27.25 -7.50
CA PRO A 114 -36.12 26.50 -7.72
C PRO A 114 -35.47 26.93 -9.04
N ARG A 115 -34.20 27.28 -8.98
CA ARG A 115 -33.39 27.63 -10.16
C ARG A 115 -33.18 26.38 -11.03
N PRO A 116 -32.97 26.55 -12.35
CA PRO A 116 -32.86 25.41 -13.28
C PRO A 116 -31.74 24.43 -12.91
N TYR A 117 -30.60 24.91 -12.39
CA TYR A 117 -29.52 24.03 -11.94
C TYR A 117 -29.91 23.19 -10.71
N GLN A 118 -30.74 23.72 -9.81
CA GLN A 118 -31.17 23.00 -8.60
C GLN A 118 -32.12 21.85 -8.94
N LEU A 119 -32.97 22.04 -9.96
CA LEU A 119 -33.83 20.96 -10.49
C LEU A 119 -32.98 19.81 -11.04
N LEU A 120 -31.94 20.12 -11.81
CA LEU A 120 -31.03 19.11 -12.37
C LEU A 120 -30.24 18.36 -11.27
N LEU A 121 -29.76 19.06 -10.24
CA LEU A 121 -29.10 18.43 -9.10
C LEU A 121 -30.04 17.49 -8.34
N ARG A 122 -31.33 17.86 -8.21
CA ARG A 122 -32.35 17.02 -7.59
C ARG A 122 -32.61 15.76 -8.42
N GLU A 123 -32.73 15.90 -9.74
CA GLU A 123 -32.88 14.76 -10.64
C GLU A 123 -31.66 13.83 -10.58
N ALA A 124 -30.45 14.39 -10.48
CA ALA A 124 -29.23 13.61 -10.31
C ALA A 124 -29.25 12.79 -9.01
N LYS A 125 -29.69 13.41 -7.89
CA LYS A 125 -29.87 12.72 -6.60
C LYS A 125 -30.90 11.60 -6.68
N LEU A 126 -32.03 11.83 -7.34
CA LEU A 126 -33.06 10.81 -7.53
C LEU A 126 -32.55 9.64 -8.39
N ALA A 127 -31.84 9.93 -9.47
CA ALA A 127 -31.21 8.92 -10.32
C ALA A 127 -30.20 8.08 -9.50
N HIS A 128 -29.40 8.74 -8.65
CA HIS A 128 -28.48 8.05 -7.76
C HIS A 128 -29.20 7.10 -6.78
N SER A 129 -30.27 7.57 -6.13
CA SER A 129 -31.04 6.73 -5.20
C SER A 129 -31.69 5.51 -5.87
N ARG A 130 -31.90 5.58 -7.19
CA ARG A 130 -32.43 4.47 -8.01
C ARG A 130 -31.34 3.54 -8.55
N GLY A 131 -30.06 3.90 -8.38
CA GLY A 131 -28.93 3.17 -8.97
C GLY A 131 -28.66 3.52 -10.44
N ASP A 132 -29.34 4.52 -11.01
CA ASP A 132 -29.19 4.95 -12.40
C ASP A 132 -27.99 5.90 -12.58
N PHE A 133 -26.77 5.37 -12.45
CA PHE A 133 -25.54 6.18 -12.50
C PHE A 133 -25.33 6.89 -13.84
N GLN A 134 -25.82 6.32 -14.95
CA GLN A 134 -25.72 6.95 -16.27
C GLN A 134 -26.53 8.26 -16.32
N ARG A 135 -27.75 8.21 -15.79
CA ARG A 135 -28.66 9.34 -15.76
C ARG A 135 -28.17 10.41 -14.78
N GLU A 136 -27.62 9.99 -13.64
CA GLU A 136 -26.94 10.87 -12.68
C GLU A 136 -25.82 11.68 -13.36
N ARG A 137 -24.90 11.00 -14.09
CA ARG A 137 -23.80 11.66 -14.81
C ARG A 137 -24.29 12.63 -15.89
N GLN A 138 -25.34 12.27 -16.62
CA GLN A 138 -25.92 13.15 -17.63
C GLN A 138 -26.46 14.45 -17.02
N MET A 139 -27.13 14.37 -15.87
CA MET A 139 -27.63 15.55 -15.19
C MET A 139 -26.50 16.42 -14.66
N TYR A 140 -25.43 15.83 -14.09
CA TYR A 140 -24.25 16.59 -13.67
C TYR A 140 -23.56 17.31 -14.84
N ARG A 141 -23.45 16.66 -16.00
CA ARG A 141 -22.91 17.30 -17.21
C ARG A 141 -23.77 18.48 -17.67
N ARG A 142 -25.09 18.33 -17.67
CA ARG A 142 -26.01 19.45 -17.99
C ARG A 142 -25.84 20.63 -17.04
N VAL A 143 -25.59 20.38 -15.76
CA VAL A 143 -25.29 21.45 -14.79
C VAL A 143 -23.97 22.15 -15.14
N LEU A 144 -22.93 21.40 -15.50
CA LEU A 144 -21.66 21.98 -15.97
C LEU A 144 -21.83 22.79 -17.26
N ASP A 145 -22.62 22.28 -18.20
CA ASP A 145 -22.90 22.99 -19.45
C ASP A 145 -23.64 24.30 -19.17
N LEU A 146 -24.59 24.31 -18.22
CA LEU A 146 -25.24 25.54 -17.76
C LEU A 146 -24.23 26.50 -17.12
N LEU A 147 -23.37 26.02 -16.22
CA LEU A 147 -22.33 26.85 -15.60
C LEU A 147 -21.41 27.50 -16.64
N ARG A 148 -21.05 26.77 -17.69
CA ARG A 148 -20.17 27.25 -18.77
C ARG A 148 -20.88 28.14 -19.78
N ALA A 149 -22.16 27.91 -20.02
CA ALA A 149 -22.95 28.68 -20.97
C ALA A 149 -23.29 30.08 -20.45
N TYR A 150 -23.32 30.29 -19.13
CA TYR A 150 -23.52 31.62 -18.56
C TYR A 150 -22.19 32.39 -18.51
N PRO A 151 -22.03 33.47 -19.31
CA PRO A 151 -20.83 34.30 -19.25
C PRO A 151 -20.79 35.02 -17.91
N LYS A 152 -19.78 34.69 -17.07
CA LYS A 152 -19.55 35.18 -15.70
C LYS A 152 -20.13 36.58 -15.44
N PRO A 153 -21.38 36.72 -14.96
CA PRO A 153 -21.89 38.00 -14.50
C PRO A 153 -21.35 38.23 -13.08
N GLU A 154 -21.35 39.48 -12.61
CA GLU A 154 -21.00 39.82 -11.21
C GLU A 154 -21.83 39.02 -10.18
N LYS A 155 -22.99 38.51 -10.60
CA LYS A 155 -23.84 37.55 -9.91
C LYS A 155 -23.87 36.24 -10.70
N GLY A 156 -23.12 35.24 -10.26
CA GLY A 156 -23.10 33.88 -10.84
C GLY A 156 -24.49 33.20 -10.82
N ILE A 157 -24.60 32.00 -11.42
CA ILE A 157 -25.85 31.21 -11.45
C ILE A 157 -26.32 30.87 -10.04
N THR A 158 -25.38 30.62 -9.13
CA THR A 158 -25.62 30.36 -7.70
C THR A 158 -25.66 31.63 -6.86
N GLY A 159 -25.50 32.81 -7.47
CA GLY A 159 -25.50 34.11 -6.81
C GLY A 159 -24.11 34.69 -6.53
N SER A 160 -23.04 33.87 -6.56
CA SER A 160 -21.66 34.33 -6.52
C SER A 160 -20.76 33.50 -7.44
N PRO A 161 -19.73 34.10 -8.06
CA PRO A 161 -18.82 33.37 -8.94
C PRO A 161 -17.99 32.32 -8.19
N GLU A 162 -17.65 32.56 -6.92
CA GLU A 162 -16.91 31.61 -6.08
C GLU A 162 -17.70 30.32 -5.82
N ARG A 163 -19.02 30.45 -5.60
CA ARG A 163 -19.91 29.28 -5.44
C ARG A 163 -20.06 28.51 -6.76
N ASP A 164 -20.09 29.20 -7.90
CA ASP A 164 -20.13 28.53 -9.20
C ASP A 164 -18.84 27.71 -9.44
N GLU A 165 -17.67 28.26 -9.10
CA GLU A 165 -16.38 27.56 -9.22
C GLU A 165 -16.28 26.37 -8.25
N GLU A 166 -16.77 26.51 -7.02
CA GLU A 166 -16.78 25.41 -6.07
C GLU A 166 -17.74 24.29 -6.51
N LEU A 167 -18.94 24.65 -7.01
CA LEU A 167 -19.87 23.68 -7.57
C LEU A 167 -19.26 22.93 -8.77
N GLU A 168 -18.55 23.62 -9.68
CA GLU A 168 -17.84 22.98 -10.78
C GLU A 168 -16.80 21.98 -10.27
N ARG A 169 -15.99 22.35 -9.27
CA ARG A 169 -14.99 21.44 -8.67
C ARG A 169 -15.64 20.18 -8.09
N GLN A 170 -16.72 20.34 -7.31
CA GLN A 170 -17.41 19.20 -6.71
C GLN A 170 -18.02 18.29 -7.79
N LEU A 171 -18.59 18.86 -8.85
CA LEU A 171 -19.12 18.09 -9.98
C LEU A 171 -18.02 17.34 -10.75
N ILE A 172 -16.85 17.95 -10.95
CA ILE A 172 -15.70 17.28 -11.59
C ILE A 172 -15.25 16.08 -10.75
N ILE A 173 -15.18 16.22 -9.42
CA ILE A 173 -14.83 15.11 -8.52
C ILE A 173 -15.85 13.97 -8.69
N LEU A 174 -17.15 14.27 -8.79
CA LEU A 174 -18.20 13.26 -8.98
C LEU A 174 -18.17 12.62 -10.37
N LEU A 175 -17.75 13.35 -11.39
CA LEU A 175 -17.66 12.86 -12.77
C LEU A 175 -16.35 12.11 -13.09
N SER A 176 -15.32 12.23 -12.25
CA SER A 176 -14.01 11.56 -12.41
C SER A 176 -14.04 10.02 -12.19
N GLN A 177 -15.21 9.40 -12.36
CA GLN A 177 -15.44 7.95 -12.23
C GLN A 177 -14.98 7.16 -13.45
#